data_AF-A0A931F6I1-F1
#
_entry.id   AF-A0A931F6I1-F1
#
_cell.length_a   1.000
_cell.length_b   1.000
_cell.length_c   1.000
_cell.angle_alpha   90.00
_cell.angle_beta   90.00
_cell.angle_gamma   90.00
#
_symmetry.space_group_name_H-M   'P 1'
#
loop_
_entity.id
_entity.type
_entity.pdbx_description
1 polymer ?
#
loop_
_entity_poly.entity_id
_entity_poly.type
_entity_poly.pdbx_seq_one_letter_code
_entity_poly.pdbx_strand_id
1 'polypeptide(L)'
;LKNNRRINALITVICLALLIFCLIERQVRQALAAHDKTKVNGLYAGRPAVPTGKLILDALAGIRLIPGTGQSPPTIPQPTDLQLHLLDLLDIDPRDLR
;
A
#
# COMPACT_ATOMS: atom_id res chain seq x y z
N LEU A 1 21.71 31.33 3.76
CA LEU A 1 20.30 31.23 4.25
C LEU A 1 19.38 30.29 3.45
N LYS A 2 19.62 30.03 2.15
CA LYS A 2 18.76 29.16 1.31
C LYS A 2 18.77 27.65 1.68
N ASN A 3 19.84 27.17 2.31
CA ASN A 3 20.00 25.74 2.65
C ASN A 3 19.09 25.29 3.80
N ASN A 4 18.89 26.13 4.81
CA ASN A 4 18.08 25.80 5.98
C ASN A 4 16.60 25.58 5.63
N ARG A 5 16.07 26.34 4.65
CA ARG A 5 14.70 26.13 4.15
C ARG A 5 14.54 24.81 3.39
N ARG A 6 15.56 24.39 2.63
CA ARG A 6 15.57 23.11 1.91
C ARG A 6 15.61 21.93 2.89
N ILE A 7 16.47 22.03 3.91
CA ILE A 7 16.57 21.02 4.97
C ILE A 7 15.23 20.90 5.73
N ASN A 8 14.62 22.03 6.12
CA ASN A 8 13.33 22.00 6.80
C ASN A 8 12.22 21.35 5.94
N ALA A 9 12.19 21.68 4.64
CA ALA A 9 11.25 21.06 3.71
C ALA A 9 11.48 19.54 3.60
N LEU A 10 12.72 19.08 3.51
CA LEU A 10 13.04 17.65 3.47
C LEU A 10 12.61 16.93 4.74
N ILE A 11 12.83 17.52 5.91
CA ILE A 11 12.37 16.95 7.19
C ILE A 11 10.85 16.81 7.18
N THR A 12 10.12 17.86 6.78
CA THR A 12 8.65 17.78 6.72
C THR A 12 8.14 16.71 5.76
N VAL A 13 8.80 16.54 4.61
CA VAL A 13 8.45 15.49 3.64
C VAL A 13 8.72 14.10 4.22
N ILE A 14 9.86 13.91 4.89
CA ILE A 14 10.20 12.63 5.55
C ILE A 14 9.19 12.34 6.67
N CYS A 15 8.88 13.33 7.52
CA CYS A 15 7.88 13.17 8.57
C CYS A 15 6.50 12.81 8.02
N LEU A 16 6.07 13.45 6.94
CA LEU A 16 4.81 13.14 6.27
C LEU A 16 4.81 11.72 5.69
N ALA A 17 5.90 11.33 5.02
CA ALA A 17 6.04 9.98 4.46
C ALA A 17 5.99 8.90 5.55
N LEU A 18 6.70 9.11 6.67
CA LEU A 18 6.69 8.20 7.82
C LEU A 18 5.31 8.17 8.48
N LEU A 19 4.63 9.31 8.60
CA LEU A 19 3.27 9.37 9.13
C LEU A 19 2.32 8.52 8.29
N ILE A 20 2.34 8.68 6.96
CA ILE A 20 1.53 7.88 6.04
C ILE A 20 1.85 6.39 6.19
N PHE A 21 3.14 6.03 6.25
CA PHE A 21 3.57 4.65 6.42
C PHE A 21 3.05 4.04 7.73
N CYS A 22 3.16 4.77 8.84
CA CYS A 22 2.64 4.36 10.13
C CYS A 22 1.11 4.24 10.15
N LEU A 23 0.41 5.15 9.48
CA LEU A 23 -1.06 5.10 9.38
C LEU A 23 -1.53 3.86 8.62
N ILE A 24 -0.96 3.59 7.44
CA ILE A 24 -1.27 2.41 6.64
C ILE A 24 -1.07 1.13 7.46
N GLU A 25 0.10 0.98 8.07
CA GLU A 25 0.39 -0.21 8.88
C GLU A 25 -0.57 -0.35 10.07
N ARG A 26 -0.87 0.76 10.75
CA ARG A 26 -1.78 0.78 11.88
C ARG A 26 -3.20 0.37 11.47
N GLN A 27 -3.73 0.89 10.36
CA GLN A 27 -5.08 0.56 9.91
C GLN A 27 -5.21 -0.93 9.60
N VAL A 28 -4.28 -1.50 8.83
CA VAL A 28 -4.29 -2.94 8.51
C VAL A 28 -4.20 -3.80 9.77
N ARG A 29 -3.35 -3.43 10.74
CA ARG A 29 -3.26 -4.16 12.02
C ARG A 29 -4.54 -4.03 12.85
N GLN A 30 -5.17 -2.87 12.87
CA GLN A 30 -6.44 -2.65 13.58
C GLN A 30 -7.58 -3.47 12.96
N ALA A 31 -7.70 -3.47 11.63
CA ALA A 31 -8.68 -4.28 10.91
C ALA A 31 -8.46 -5.78 11.17
N LEU A 32 -7.21 -6.26 11.13
CA LEU A 32 -6.92 -7.66 11.45
C LEU A 32 -7.22 -8.03 12.90
N ALA A 33 -6.92 -7.14 13.85
CA ALA A 33 -7.23 -7.35 15.27
C ALA A 33 -8.75 -7.46 15.51
N ALA A 34 -9.57 -6.72 14.76
CA ALA A 34 -11.03 -6.86 14.78
C ALA A 34 -11.51 -8.25 14.32
N HIS A 35 -10.69 -8.97 13.55
CA HIS A 35 -10.96 -10.33 13.09
C HIS A 35 -10.16 -11.41 13.84
N ASP A 36 -9.59 -11.09 15.00
CA ASP A 36 -8.74 -11.98 15.82
C ASP A 36 -7.56 -12.58 15.03
N LYS A 37 -6.99 -11.78 14.12
CA LYS A 37 -5.84 -12.15 13.29
C LYS A 37 -4.67 -11.20 13.51
N THR A 38 -3.46 -11.72 13.35
CA THR A 38 -2.21 -10.95 13.48
C THR A 38 -1.34 -10.95 12.23
N LYS A 39 -1.69 -11.80 11.25
CA LYS A 39 -0.93 -12.00 10.01
C LYS A 39 -1.88 -12.01 8.81
N VAL A 40 -1.38 -11.52 7.68
CA VAL A 40 -2.04 -11.62 6.38
C VAL A 40 -1.46 -12.81 5.64
N ASN A 41 -2.32 -13.72 5.20
CA ASN A 41 -1.93 -14.90 4.40
C ASN A 41 -1.36 -14.46 3.05
N GLY A 42 -0.30 -15.12 2.59
CA GLY A 42 0.30 -14.84 1.28
C GLY A 42 1.18 -13.57 1.21
N LEU A 43 1.26 -12.79 2.29
CA LEU A 43 1.93 -11.48 2.28
C LEU A 43 3.45 -11.54 2.07
N TYR A 44 4.10 -12.66 2.40
CA TYR A 44 5.54 -12.82 2.19
C TYR A 44 5.84 -14.16 1.50
N ALA A 45 6.16 -14.14 0.21
CA ALA A 45 6.50 -15.33 -0.57
C ALA A 45 5.46 -16.47 -0.40
N GLY A 46 4.17 -16.13 -0.39
CA GLY A 46 3.07 -17.09 -0.19
C GLY A 46 2.82 -17.51 1.26
N ARG A 47 3.57 -16.97 2.24
CA ARG A 47 3.46 -17.31 3.67
C ARG A 47 2.71 -16.22 4.45
N PRO A 48 2.05 -16.57 5.56
CA PRO A 48 1.46 -15.59 6.46
C PRO A 48 2.55 -14.75 7.11
N ALA A 49 2.44 -13.43 6.96
CA ALA A 49 3.38 -12.49 7.56
C ALA A 49 2.65 -11.37 8.31
N VAL A 50 3.36 -10.81 9.29
CA VAL A 50 2.90 -9.62 10.00
C VAL A 50 2.88 -8.45 9.01
N PRO A 51 1.75 -7.74 8.86
CA PRO A 51 1.66 -6.64 7.92
C PRO A 51 2.53 -5.48 8.38
N THR A 52 3.61 -5.26 7.66
CA THR A 52 4.44 -4.05 7.78
C THR A 52 4.16 -3.14 6.61
N GLY A 53 4.32 -1.82 6.78
CA GLY A 53 4.05 -0.87 5.69
C GLY A 53 4.81 -1.21 4.39
N LYS A 54 6.02 -1.77 4.49
CA LYS A 54 6.81 -2.23 3.33
C LYS A 54 6.09 -3.36 2.61
N LEU A 55 5.67 -4.41 3.32
CA LEU A 55 5.03 -5.58 2.71
C LEU A 55 3.66 -5.23 2.11
N ILE A 56 2.91 -4.36 2.79
CA ILE A 56 1.62 -3.86 2.29
C ILE A 56 1.84 -3.10 0.96
N LEU A 57 2.76 -2.13 0.94
CA LEU A 57 3.04 -1.34 -0.25
C LEU A 57 3.65 -2.16 -1.38
N ASP A 58 4.49 -3.16 -1.08
CA ASP A 58 5.10 -4.04 -2.08
C ASP A 58 4.03 -4.95 -2.73
N ALA A 59 3.11 -5.50 -1.93
CA ALA A 59 1.97 -6.27 -2.44
C ALA A 59 1.03 -5.42 -3.32
N LEU A 60 0.80 -4.15 -2.94
CA LEU A 60 -0.02 -3.20 -3.68
C LEU A 60 0.70 -2.57 -4.88
N ALA A 61 2.03 -2.58 -4.94
CA ALA A 61 2.81 -2.01 -6.04
C ALA A 61 2.57 -2.71 -7.39
N GLY A 62 1.98 -3.92 -7.37
CA GLY A 62 1.51 -4.63 -8.55
C GLY A 62 0.22 -4.05 -9.16
N ILE A 63 -0.55 -3.25 -8.41
CA ILE A 63 -1.72 -2.51 -8.89
C ILE A 63 -1.24 -1.26 -9.62
N ARG A 64 -0.64 -1.46 -10.80
CA ARG A 64 -0.30 -0.37 -11.70
C ARG A 64 -1.04 -0.55 -13.01
N LEU A 65 -1.58 0.55 -13.50
CA LEU A 65 -2.10 0.64 -14.86
C LEU A 65 -0.94 0.28 -15.80
N ILE A 66 -1.06 -0.79 -16.57
CA ILE A 66 -0.05 -1.14 -17.58
C ILE A 66 -0.37 -0.26 -18.79
N PRO A 67 0.44 0.77 -19.10
CA PRO A 67 0.18 1.60 -20.27
C PRO A 67 0.27 0.71 -21.50
N GLY A 68 -0.73 0.80 -22.37
CA GLY A 68 -0.70 0.14 -23.65
C GLY A 68 0.48 0.69 -24.46
N THR A 69 1.50 -0.13 -24.70
CA THR A 69 2.50 0.17 -25.72
C THR A 69 1.87 -0.11 -27.08
N GLY A 70 2.30 0.54 -28.18
CA GLY A 70 1.59 0.58 -29.47
C GLY A 70 1.26 -0.76 -30.18
N GLN A 71 1.51 -1.91 -29.55
CA GLN A 71 1.14 -3.26 -29.99
C GLN A 71 0.27 -4.03 -28.97
N SER A 72 -0.07 -3.43 -27.82
CA SER A 72 -0.86 -4.09 -26.76
C SER A 72 -1.87 -3.11 -26.16
N PRO A 73 -3.16 -3.47 -26.10
CA PRO A 73 -4.17 -2.61 -25.51
C PRO A 73 -3.86 -2.35 -24.02
N PRO A 74 -4.12 -1.14 -23.50
CA PRO A 74 -3.98 -0.84 -22.09
C PRO A 74 -4.88 -1.79 -21.31
N THR A 75 -4.27 -2.64 -20.49
CA THR A 75 -5.00 -3.63 -19.69
C THR A 75 -4.91 -3.20 -18.24
N ILE A 76 -6.06 -3.12 -17.58
CA ILE A 76 -6.14 -3.02 -16.12
C ILE A 76 -6.02 -4.45 -15.61
N PRO A 77 -4.87 -4.89 -15.07
CA PRO A 77 -4.77 -6.23 -14.51
C PRO A 77 -5.78 -6.34 -13.36
N GLN A 78 -6.53 -7.45 -13.32
CA GLN A 78 -7.40 -7.72 -12.18
C GLN A 78 -6.51 -7.89 -10.93
N PRO A 79 -6.83 -7.20 -9.83
CA PRO A 79 -6.06 -7.33 -8.60
C PRO A 79 -6.12 -8.77 -8.09
N THR A 80 -5.00 -9.28 -7.59
CA THR A 80 -4.92 -10.64 -7.00
C THR A 80 -5.76 -10.69 -5.70
N ASP A 81 -6.21 -11.88 -5.28
CA ASP A 81 -6.97 -12.06 -4.02
C ASP A 81 -6.30 -11.41 -2.80
N LEU A 82 -4.96 -11.45 -2.73
CA LEU A 82 -4.18 -10.76 -1.70
C LEU A 82 -4.34 -9.24 -1.76
N GLN A 83 -4.35 -8.66 -2.96
CA GLN A 83 -4.50 -7.23 -3.17
C GLN A 83 -5.92 -6.77 -2.81
N LEU A 84 -6.95 -7.53 -3.22
CA LEU A 84 -8.33 -7.28 -2.82
C LEU A 84 -8.50 -7.34 -1.30
N HIS A 85 -7.92 -8.35 -0.65
CA HIS A 85 -7.97 -8.48 0.80
C HIS A 85 -7.24 -7.32 1.50
N LEU A 86 -6.11 -6.85 0.97
CA LEU A 86 -5.41 -5.69 1.53
C LEU A 86 -6.19 -4.39 1.34
N LEU A 87 -6.86 -4.21 0.20
CA LEU A 87 -7.72 -3.04 -0.05
C LEU A 87 -8.93 -3.02 0.90
N ASP A 88 -9.55 -4.18 1.12
CA ASP A 88 -10.64 -4.37 2.08
C ASP A 88 -10.18 -4.02 3.52
N LEU A 89 -9.00 -4.51 3.94
CA LEU A 89 -8.42 -4.16 5.25
C LEU A 89 -8.04 -2.67 5.39
N LEU A 90 -7.85 -1.97 4.26
CA LEU A 90 -7.59 -0.54 4.22
C LEU A 90 -8.85 0.30 4.05
N ASP A 91 -10.03 -0.34 3.95
CA ASP A 91 -11.32 0.31 3.65
C ASP A 91 -11.26 1.17 2.37
N ILE A 92 -10.55 0.66 1.35
CA ILE A 92 -10.43 1.32 0.05
C ILE A 92 -11.26 0.55 -0.97
N ASP A 93 -12.36 1.13 -1.44
CA ASP A 93 -13.10 0.55 -2.55
C ASP A 93 -12.38 0.86 -3.88
N PRO A 94 -11.90 -0.15 -4.63
CA PRO A 94 -11.25 0.08 -5.93
C PRO A 94 -12.21 0.67 -6.97
N ARG A 95 -13.53 0.68 -6.72
CA ARG A 95 -14.54 1.23 -7.63
C ARG A 95 -14.80 2.72 -7.43
N ASP A 96 -14.43 3.27 -6.27
CA ASP A 96 -14.54 4.70 -5.97
C ASP A 96 -13.47 5.56 -6.67
N LEU A 97 -12.48 4.93 -7.32
CA LEU A 97 -11.46 5.61 -8.12
C LEU A 97 -11.91 5.94 -9.56
N ARG A 98 -13.22 5.90 -9.84
CA ARG A 98 -13.79 6.04 -11.19
C ARG A 98 -14.33 7.43 -11.51
#